data_AF-A0A9P2WNG2-F1
#
_entry.id   AF-A0A9P2WNG2-F1
#
_cell.length_a   1.000
_cell.length_b   1.000
_cell.length_c   1.000
_cell.angle_alpha   90.00
_cell.angle_beta   90.00
_cell.angle_gamma   90.00
#
_symmetry.space_group_name_H-M   'P 1'
#
loop_
_entity.id
_entity.type
_entity.pdbx_description
1 polymer ?
#
loop_
_entity_poly.entity_id
_entity_poly.type
_entity_poly.pdbx_seq_one_letter_code
_entity_poly.pdbx_strand_id
1 'polypeptide(L)'
;MVIVDVPTLRDSSRRSTPRYWREELRLSLYRLLTQEAHRMNATAHQIDDHTFMITATRGSLVAATEGFRKPPFVERAKAELGITIEVGIGMGRTTQDAETHARAALTRSQATTRQSFAVDREGRSLVPAQRAPQRQQSEPLRTKGRETLARLAEKIAEENAPLVVDAETAGRMLGVTPRTARRLLRTLVEEGLAWPLPPNRTLQPGRPRQLYRLIVEKLDRDRADNR
;
A
#
# COMPACT_ATOMS: atom_id res chain seq x y z
N MET A 1 -17.82 -10.78 12.77
CA MET A 1 -17.65 -9.46 13.41
C MET A 1 -16.54 -8.72 12.69
N VAL A 2 -16.67 -7.41 12.53
CA VAL A 2 -15.58 -6.52 12.11
C VAL A 2 -15.40 -5.46 13.18
N ILE A 3 -14.16 -5.18 13.57
CA ILE A 3 -13.79 -4.04 14.41
C ILE A 3 -13.02 -3.07 13.53
N VAL A 4 -13.43 -1.81 13.59
CA VAL A 4 -12.78 -0.70 12.89
C VAL A 4 -12.23 0.25 13.94
N ASP A 5 -10.94 0.51 13.89
CA ASP A 5 -10.25 1.46 14.75
C ASP A 5 -9.77 2.67 13.95
N VAL A 6 -9.83 3.84 14.57
CA VAL A 6 -9.47 5.11 13.95
C VAL A 6 -8.30 5.73 14.71
N PRO A 7 -7.04 5.48 14.28
CA PRO A 7 -5.87 5.98 14.97
C PRO A 7 -5.84 7.49 15.16
N THR A 8 -6.44 8.25 14.24
CA THR A 8 -6.51 9.73 14.31
C THR A 8 -7.46 10.24 15.41
N LEU A 9 -8.38 9.41 15.89
CA LEU A 9 -9.29 9.73 17.00
C LEU A 9 -8.75 9.25 18.35
N ARG A 10 -7.70 8.42 18.37
CA ARG A 10 -7.01 8.06 19.62
C ARG A 10 -6.38 9.32 20.22
N ASP A 11 -6.62 9.55 21.50
CA ASP A 11 -6.12 10.74 22.17
C ASP A 11 -4.58 10.71 22.19
N SER A 12 -3.95 11.56 21.38
CA SER A 12 -2.50 11.69 21.34
C SER A 12 -2.10 12.94 22.11
N SER A 13 -1.37 12.74 23.21
CA SER A 13 -0.93 13.76 24.18
C SER A 13 -0.12 14.92 23.60
N ARG A 14 0.20 14.92 22.29
CA ARG A 14 1.12 15.89 21.66
C ARG A 14 0.45 16.96 20.81
N ARG A 15 -0.84 16.84 20.48
CA ARG A 15 -1.65 17.92 19.86
C ARG A 15 -3.13 17.52 19.89
N SER A 16 -3.88 18.12 20.80
CA SER A 16 -5.31 17.87 20.93
C SER A 16 -6.04 18.44 19.71
N THR A 17 -6.46 17.59 18.79
CA THR A 17 -7.40 17.97 17.72
C THR A 17 -8.64 18.58 18.38
N PRO A 18 -9.19 19.72 17.92
CA PRO A 18 -10.35 20.35 18.55
C PRO A 18 -11.50 19.36 18.71
N ARG A 19 -12.19 19.37 19.87
CA ARG A 19 -13.30 18.44 20.16
C ARG A 19 -14.35 18.42 19.05
N TYR A 20 -14.68 19.59 18.51
CA TYR A 20 -15.59 19.75 17.38
C TYR A 20 -15.17 18.93 16.15
N TRP A 21 -13.90 19.01 15.74
CA TRP A 21 -13.41 18.25 14.59
C TRP A 21 -13.44 16.74 14.80
N ARG A 22 -13.14 16.28 16.02
CA ARG A 22 -13.24 14.85 16.36
C ARG A 22 -14.65 14.34 16.22
N GLU A 23 -15.61 15.11 16.73
CA GLU A 23 -17.02 14.78 16.67
C GLU A 23 -17.52 14.74 15.21
N GLU A 24 -17.15 15.73 14.41
CA GLU A 24 -17.50 15.78 12.98
C GLU A 24 -16.93 14.58 12.21
N LEU A 25 -15.66 14.24 12.48
CA LEU A 25 -15.02 13.07 11.88
C LEU A 25 -15.68 11.76 12.31
N ARG A 26 -16.01 11.63 13.60
CA ARG A 26 -16.69 10.47 14.19
C ARG A 26 -18.05 10.24 13.54
N LEU A 27 -18.86 11.30 13.40
CA LEU A 27 -20.17 11.24 12.76
C LEU A 27 -20.06 10.92 11.26
N SER A 28 -19.09 11.52 10.56
CA SER A 28 -18.84 11.28 9.15
C SER A 28 -18.43 9.83 8.88
N LEU A 29 -17.55 9.29 9.70
CA LEU A 29 -17.15 7.88 9.62
C LEU A 29 -18.31 6.95 9.97
N TYR A 30 -19.07 7.24 11.02
CA TYR A 30 -20.23 6.44 11.39
C TYR A 30 -21.26 6.37 10.26
N ARG A 31 -21.50 7.50 9.57
CA ARG A 31 -22.35 7.55 8.37
C ARG A 31 -21.79 6.68 7.24
N LEU A 32 -20.50 6.76 6.95
CA LEU A 32 -19.83 5.92 5.94
C LEU A 32 -19.96 4.43 6.26
N LEU A 33 -19.64 4.04 7.50
CA LEU A 33 -19.72 2.64 7.95
C LEU A 33 -21.16 2.12 7.93
N THR A 34 -22.14 2.95 8.28
CA THR A 34 -23.56 2.57 8.21
C THR A 34 -24.01 2.32 6.77
N GLN A 35 -23.59 3.16 5.82
CA GLN A 35 -23.89 2.96 4.40
C GLN A 35 -23.23 1.69 3.85
N GLU A 36 -21.97 1.45 4.18
CA GLU A 36 -21.25 0.24 3.76
C GLU A 36 -21.88 -1.01 4.37
N ALA A 37 -22.21 -0.99 5.67
CA ALA A 37 -22.90 -2.08 6.34
C ALA A 37 -24.24 -2.39 5.67
N HIS A 38 -25.03 -1.36 5.34
CA HIS A 38 -26.30 -1.54 4.63
C HIS A 38 -26.10 -2.22 3.26
N ARG A 39 -25.11 -1.80 2.46
CA ARG A 39 -24.81 -2.40 1.14
C ARG A 39 -24.46 -3.88 1.21
N MET A 40 -23.89 -4.33 2.33
CA MET A 40 -23.49 -5.73 2.53
C MET A 40 -24.46 -6.52 3.43
N ASN A 41 -25.66 -6.01 3.70
CA ASN A 41 -26.64 -6.63 4.61
C ASN A 41 -26.06 -6.89 6.01
N ALA A 42 -25.41 -5.88 6.58
CA ALA A 42 -24.80 -5.88 7.90
C ALA A 42 -25.32 -4.70 8.73
N THR A 43 -25.04 -4.71 10.04
CA THR A 43 -25.32 -3.60 10.96
C THR A 43 -24.03 -3.00 11.49
N ALA A 44 -23.98 -1.68 11.62
CA ALA A 44 -22.85 -0.96 12.20
C ALA A 44 -23.28 -0.33 13.54
N HIS A 45 -22.38 -0.37 14.52
CA HIS A 45 -22.57 0.20 15.85
C HIS A 45 -21.26 0.84 16.30
N GLN A 46 -21.36 1.94 17.05
CA GLN A 46 -20.21 2.52 17.71
C GLN A 46 -19.95 1.79 19.04
N ILE A 47 -18.69 1.49 19.35
CA ILE A 47 -18.28 0.95 20.66
C ILE A 47 -17.84 2.10 21.57
N ASP A 48 -16.96 2.96 21.07
CA ASP A 48 -16.38 4.09 21.79
C ASP A 48 -16.00 5.22 20.82
N ASP A 49 -15.24 6.23 21.28
CA ASP A 49 -14.90 7.42 20.48
C ASP A 49 -14.04 7.15 19.24
N HIS A 50 -13.32 6.02 19.19
CA HIS A 50 -12.39 5.69 18.11
C HIS A 50 -12.59 4.28 17.55
N THR A 51 -13.53 3.51 18.10
CA THR A 51 -13.80 2.12 17.73
C THR A 51 -15.24 1.91 17.32
N PHE A 52 -15.41 1.23 16.18
CA PHE A 52 -16.70 0.86 15.61
C PHE A 52 -16.76 -0.65 15.35
N MET A 53 -17.98 -1.18 15.33
CA MET A 53 -18.26 -2.59 15.17
C MET A 53 -19.25 -2.81 14.04
N ILE A 54 -18.99 -3.82 13.21
CA ILE A 54 -19.91 -4.26 12.17
C ILE A 54 -20.24 -5.74 12.40
N THR A 55 -21.53 -6.01 12.54
CA THR A 55 -22.08 -7.37 12.62
C THR A 55 -22.55 -7.78 11.23
N ALA A 56 -21.88 -8.78 10.66
CA ALA A 56 -22.11 -9.25 9.31
C ALA A 56 -22.02 -10.77 9.24
N THR A 57 -22.71 -11.36 8.27
CA THR A 57 -22.54 -12.78 7.94
C THR A 57 -21.20 -13.03 7.25
N ARG A 58 -20.72 -14.28 7.28
CA ARG A 58 -19.50 -14.66 6.54
C ARG A 58 -19.64 -14.38 5.04
N GLY A 59 -20.79 -14.66 4.45
CA GLY A 59 -21.04 -14.44 3.01
C GLY A 59 -20.90 -12.97 2.63
N SER A 60 -21.52 -12.08 3.40
CA SER A 60 -21.39 -10.63 3.24
C SER A 60 -19.93 -10.16 3.29
N LEU A 61 -19.16 -10.67 4.25
CA LEU A 61 -17.76 -10.30 4.41
C LEU A 61 -16.87 -10.85 3.29
N VAL A 62 -17.10 -12.08 2.83
CA VAL A 62 -16.36 -12.66 1.69
C VAL A 62 -16.55 -11.79 0.44
N ALA A 63 -17.77 -11.36 0.15
CA ALA A 63 -18.07 -10.50 -0.99
C ALA A 63 -17.40 -9.12 -0.84
N ALA A 64 -17.55 -8.49 0.33
CA ALA A 64 -17.01 -7.15 0.59
C ALA A 64 -15.47 -7.06 0.65
N THR A 65 -14.77 -8.20 0.78
CA THR A 65 -13.31 -8.26 0.98
C THR A 65 -12.56 -9.01 -0.12
N GLU A 66 -13.23 -9.33 -1.23
CA GLU A 66 -12.70 -10.18 -2.31
C GLU A 66 -12.12 -11.51 -1.77
N GLY A 67 -12.84 -12.15 -0.83
CA GLY A 67 -12.38 -13.36 -0.16
C GLY A 67 -11.24 -13.10 0.83
N PHE A 68 -11.36 -12.04 1.64
CA PHE A 68 -10.37 -11.62 2.66
C PHE A 68 -9.01 -11.23 2.10
N ARG A 69 -8.98 -10.75 0.85
CA ARG A 69 -7.77 -10.22 0.21
C ARG A 69 -7.58 -8.73 0.47
N LYS A 70 -8.67 -8.00 0.67
CA LYS A 70 -8.66 -6.56 0.93
C LYS A 70 -9.42 -6.23 2.21
N PRO A 71 -8.88 -5.36 3.08
CA PRO A 71 -9.62 -4.89 4.23
C PRO A 71 -10.81 -4.04 3.77
N PRO A 72 -12.02 -4.28 4.29
CA PRO A 72 -13.20 -3.53 3.89
C PRO A 72 -13.08 -2.08 4.39
N PHE A 73 -13.78 -1.16 3.73
CA PHE A 73 -13.95 0.25 4.13
C PHE A 73 -12.67 1.12 4.05
N VAL A 74 -11.45 0.56 4.10
CA VAL A 74 -10.19 1.31 4.16
C VAL A 74 -10.01 2.26 2.99
N GLU A 75 -10.16 1.78 1.76
CA GLU A 75 -9.99 2.60 0.55
C GLU A 75 -11.02 3.74 0.51
N ARG A 76 -12.25 3.45 0.92
CA ARG A 76 -13.34 4.42 0.89
C ARG A 76 -13.22 5.48 1.98
N ALA A 77 -12.84 5.09 3.20
CA ALA A 77 -12.54 6.04 4.29
C ALA A 77 -11.38 6.97 3.90
N LYS A 78 -10.35 6.45 3.23
CA LYS A 78 -9.26 7.27 2.70
C LYS A 78 -9.72 8.22 1.60
N ALA A 79 -10.55 7.74 0.67
CA ALA A 79 -11.03 8.54 -0.46
C ALA A 79 -12.04 9.63 -0.06
N GLU A 80 -12.97 9.33 0.84
CA GLU A 80 -14.06 10.25 1.21
C GLU A 80 -13.71 11.15 2.41
N LEU A 81 -12.94 10.64 3.38
CA LEU A 81 -12.66 11.33 4.65
C LEU A 81 -11.18 11.70 4.83
N GLY A 82 -10.29 11.23 3.94
CA GLY A 82 -8.86 11.51 4.04
C GLY A 82 -8.16 10.85 5.23
N ILE A 83 -8.81 9.89 5.90
CA ILE A 83 -8.27 9.21 7.09
C ILE A 83 -7.81 7.79 6.77
N THR A 84 -6.92 7.27 7.60
CA THR A 84 -6.59 5.83 7.63
C THR A 84 -7.35 5.20 8.78
N ILE A 85 -7.99 4.06 8.49
CA ILE A 85 -8.64 3.22 9.50
C ILE A 85 -7.97 1.86 9.52
N GLU A 86 -8.02 1.20 10.66
CA GLU A 86 -7.50 -0.15 10.86
C GLU A 86 -8.68 -1.10 11.07
N VAL A 87 -8.58 -2.31 10.52
CA VAL A 87 -9.71 -3.23 10.48
C VAL A 87 -9.28 -4.62 10.92
N GLY A 88 -10.06 -5.24 11.80
CA GLY A 88 -9.94 -6.63 12.20
C GLY A 88 -11.26 -7.38 11.98
N ILE A 89 -11.20 -8.53 11.31
CA ILE A 89 -12.35 -9.39 11.03
C ILE A 89 -12.19 -10.69 11.82
N GLY A 90 -13.22 -11.06 12.57
CA GLY A 90 -13.27 -12.30 13.33
C GLY A 90 -14.56 -13.07 13.07
N MET A 91 -14.42 -14.38 12.89
CA MET A 91 -15.54 -15.31 12.80
C MET A 91 -15.64 -16.10 14.10
N GLY A 92 -16.87 -16.38 14.52
CA GLY A 92 -17.14 -17.12 15.74
C GLY A 92 -18.32 -18.07 15.57
N ARG A 93 -18.48 -18.99 16.52
CA ARG A 93 -19.75 -19.70 16.72
C ARG A 93 -20.69 -18.88 17.59
N THR A 94 -20.13 -18.06 18.49
CA THR A 94 -20.84 -17.05 19.26
C THR A 94 -20.43 -15.64 18.84
N THR A 95 -21.23 -14.63 19.24
CA THR A 95 -20.86 -13.22 19.08
C THR A 95 -19.57 -12.89 19.83
N GLN A 96 -19.41 -13.45 21.03
CA GLN A 96 -18.22 -13.29 21.86
C GLN A 96 -16.96 -13.79 21.14
N ASP A 97 -16.98 -15.01 20.61
CA ASP A 97 -15.83 -15.57 19.87
C ASP A 97 -15.47 -14.69 18.67
N ALA A 98 -16.50 -14.25 17.93
CA ALA A 98 -16.31 -13.43 16.74
C ALA A 98 -15.68 -12.08 17.10
N GLU A 99 -16.07 -11.49 18.23
CA GLU A 99 -15.47 -10.26 18.74
C GLU A 99 -14.00 -10.47 19.14
N THR A 100 -13.73 -11.49 19.96
CA THR A 100 -12.38 -11.82 20.44
C THR A 100 -11.44 -12.03 19.25
N HIS A 101 -11.88 -12.78 18.23
CA HIS A 101 -11.10 -12.98 17.02
C HIS A 101 -10.91 -11.69 16.20
N ALA A 102 -11.92 -10.82 16.14
CA ALA A 102 -11.82 -9.56 15.40
C ALA A 102 -10.81 -8.61 16.06
N ARG A 103 -10.82 -8.52 17.39
CA ARG A 103 -9.83 -7.75 18.16
C ARG A 103 -8.42 -8.32 18.00
N ALA A 104 -8.27 -9.65 18.07
CA ALA A 104 -6.98 -10.29 17.83
C ALA A 104 -6.46 -10.04 16.40
N ALA A 105 -7.34 -10.05 15.39
CA ALA A 105 -7.01 -9.72 14.01
C ALA A 105 -6.55 -8.27 13.86
N LEU A 106 -7.25 -7.32 14.52
CA LEU A 106 -6.88 -5.91 14.53
C LEU A 106 -5.47 -5.71 15.11
N THR A 107 -5.18 -6.28 16.29
CA THR A 107 -3.85 -6.20 16.90
C THR A 107 -2.76 -6.80 16.01
N ARG A 108 -3.03 -7.93 15.34
CA ARG A 108 -2.08 -8.53 14.38
C ARG A 108 -1.83 -7.63 13.17
N SER A 109 -2.86 -6.94 12.68
CA SER A 109 -2.74 -6.01 11.56
C SER A 109 -1.86 -4.80 11.88
N GLN A 110 -1.83 -4.37 13.15
CA GLN A 110 -0.99 -3.30 13.66
C GLN A 110 0.47 -3.73 13.88
N ALA A 111 0.69 -4.97 14.34
CA ALA A 111 1.99 -5.43 14.83
C ALA A 111 2.95 -6.00 13.77
N THR A 112 2.47 -6.36 12.58
CA THR A 112 3.26 -7.15 11.61
C THR A 112 3.26 -6.54 10.21
N THR A 113 4.43 -6.54 9.55
CA THR A 113 4.62 -6.10 8.14
C THR A 113 3.74 -6.88 7.15
N ARG A 114 3.35 -8.13 7.48
CA ARG A 114 2.36 -8.95 6.76
C ARG A 114 0.98 -8.85 7.44
N GLN A 115 0.21 -7.86 7.04
CA GLN A 115 -1.06 -7.46 7.67
C GLN A 115 -2.14 -8.54 7.55
N SER A 116 -2.27 -9.40 8.55
CA SER A 116 -3.39 -10.33 8.67
C SER A 116 -4.57 -9.65 9.35
N PHE A 117 -5.55 -9.18 8.57
CA PHE A 117 -6.73 -8.48 9.09
C PHE A 117 -7.96 -9.38 9.32
N ALA A 118 -7.90 -10.68 9.02
CA ALA A 118 -9.05 -11.58 9.15
C ALA A 118 -8.69 -12.91 9.81
N VAL A 119 -9.58 -13.45 10.64
CA VAL A 119 -9.39 -14.66 11.44
C VAL A 119 -10.63 -15.56 11.43
N ASP A 120 -10.45 -16.87 11.19
CA ASP A 120 -11.52 -17.87 11.14
C ASP A 120 -12.09 -18.23 12.52
N ARG A 121 -12.99 -19.22 12.55
CA ARG A 121 -13.63 -19.69 13.78
C ARG A 121 -12.68 -20.41 14.72
N GLU A 122 -11.52 -20.84 14.22
CA GLU A 122 -10.48 -21.54 14.96
C GLU A 122 -9.31 -20.60 15.32
N GLY A 123 -9.45 -19.29 15.12
CA GLY A 123 -8.41 -18.32 15.45
C GLY A 123 -7.28 -18.21 14.41
N ARG A 124 -7.38 -18.92 13.28
CA ARG A 124 -6.38 -18.95 12.21
C ARG A 124 -6.57 -17.80 11.24
N SER A 125 -5.47 -17.27 10.69
CA SER A 125 -5.53 -16.19 9.71
C SER A 125 -6.26 -16.65 8.45
N LEU A 126 -7.26 -15.85 8.03
CA LEU A 126 -8.02 -16.04 6.80
C LEU A 126 -7.44 -15.29 5.61
N VAL A 127 -6.44 -14.45 5.83
CA VAL A 127 -5.69 -13.89 4.72
C VAL A 127 -5.06 -15.10 4.03
N PRO A 128 -5.38 -15.36 2.74
CA PRO A 128 -4.62 -16.36 2.01
C PRO A 128 -3.17 -15.97 2.23
N ALA A 129 -2.33 -16.90 2.71
CA ALA A 129 -0.90 -16.72 2.53
C ALA A 129 -0.79 -16.28 1.09
N GLN A 130 -0.32 -15.05 0.85
CA GLN A 130 0.07 -14.72 -0.49
C GLN A 130 1.07 -15.85 -0.78
N ARG A 131 0.66 -16.83 -1.61
CA ARG A 131 1.58 -17.28 -2.63
C ARG A 131 1.99 -15.96 -3.21
N ALA A 132 3.18 -15.50 -2.81
CA ALA A 132 3.88 -14.44 -3.50
C ALA A 132 3.53 -14.68 -4.96
N PRO A 133 2.81 -13.72 -5.59
CA PRO A 133 2.06 -13.94 -6.82
C PRO A 133 2.88 -14.88 -7.64
N GLN A 134 2.37 -16.11 -7.87
CA GLN A 134 3.15 -17.26 -8.36
C GLN A 134 4.34 -16.70 -9.08
N ARG A 135 5.54 -16.86 -8.51
CA ARG A 135 6.80 -16.53 -9.19
C ARG A 135 6.76 -17.32 -10.49
N GLN A 136 6.06 -16.79 -11.50
CA GLN A 136 6.38 -16.98 -12.89
C GLN A 136 7.79 -16.45 -12.90
N GLN A 137 8.70 -17.43 -12.97
CA GLN A 137 10.14 -17.28 -13.06
C GLN A 137 10.47 -15.99 -13.79
N SER A 138 10.68 -14.93 -13.00
CA SER A 138 11.14 -13.61 -13.43
C SER A 138 12.50 -13.33 -12.81
N GLU A 139 13.22 -14.40 -12.45
CA GLU A 139 14.64 -14.40 -12.12
C GLU A 139 15.55 -13.87 -13.25
N PRO A 140 15.20 -13.89 -14.56
CA PRO A 140 16.04 -13.22 -15.55
C PRO A 140 15.74 -11.71 -15.70
N LEU A 141 14.66 -11.17 -15.14
CA LEU A 141 14.28 -9.75 -15.33
C LEU A 141 14.79 -8.83 -14.22
N ARG A 142 14.67 -9.25 -12.94
CA ARG A 142 15.15 -8.45 -11.80
C ARG A 142 16.67 -8.30 -11.77
N THR A 143 17.40 -9.32 -12.22
CA THR A 143 18.86 -9.25 -12.39
C THR A 143 19.22 -8.27 -13.51
N LYS A 144 18.50 -8.30 -14.64
CA LYS A 144 18.72 -7.38 -15.77
C LYS A 144 18.44 -5.92 -15.41
N GLY A 145 17.38 -5.63 -14.66
CA GLY A 145 17.08 -4.26 -14.21
C GLY A 145 18.19 -3.71 -13.31
N ARG A 146 18.64 -4.52 -12.34
CA ARG A 146 19.75 -4.15 -11.46
C ARG A 146 21.09 -4.00 -12.17
N GLU A 147 21.44 -4.90 -13.08
CA GLU A 147 22.63 -4.77 -13.94
C GLU A 147 22.57 -3.51 -14.80
N THR A 148 21.40 -3.19 -15.33
CA THR A 148 21.19 -1.96 -16.13
C THR A 148 21.35 -0.71 -15.26
N LEU A 149 20.82 -0.72 -14.03
CA LEU A 149 20.98 0.38 -13.08
C LEU A 149 22.45 0.55 -12.66
N ALA A 150 23.15 -0.55 -12.36
CA ALA A 150 24.56 -0.53 -11.98
C ALA A 150 25.44 0.06 -13.09
N ARG A 151 25.25 -0.38 -14.34
CA ARG A 151 25.98 0.15 -15.52
C ARG A 151 25.68 1.62 -15.77
N LEU A 152 24.43 2.07 -15.56
CA LEU A 152 24.07 3.48 -15.67
C LEU A 152 24.70 4.30 -14.53
N ALA A 153 24.67 3.81 -13.30
CA ALA A 153 25.23 4.50 -12.14
C ALA A 153 26.75 4.66 -12.25
N GLU A 154 27.45 3.62 -12.73
CA GLU A 154 28.89 3.63 -12.98
C GLU A 154 29.26 4.69 -14.02
N LYS A 155 28.58 4.71 -15.17
CA LYS A 155 28.83 5.69 -16.23
C LYS A 155 28.46 7.13 -15.83
N ILE A 156 27.40 7.30 -15.05
CA ILE A 156 27.01 8.62 -14.52
C ILE A 156 28.06 9.12 -13.50
N ALA A 157 28.64 8.22 -12.71
CA ALA A 157 29.72 8.54 -11.78
C ALA A 157 31.03 8.88 -12.53
N GLU A 158 31.37 8.16 -13.61
CA GLU A 158 32.51 8.47 -14.48
C GLU A 158 32.38 9.85 -15.14
N GLU A 159 31.17 10.23 -15.55
CA GLU A 159 30.88 11.52 -16.20
C GLU A 159 30.58 12.67 -15.20
N ASN A 160 30.64 12.42 -13.87
CA ASN A 160 30.22 13.36 -12.81
C ASN A 160 28.84 14.00 -13.07
N ALA A 161 27.93 13.25 -13.69
CA ALA A 161 26.62 13.72 -14.08
C ALA A 161 25.59 13.54 -12.93
N PRO A 162 24.49 14.31 -12.91
CA PRO A 162 23.41 14.07 -11.95
C PRO A 162 22.74 12.71 -12.22
N LEU A 163 22.22 12.06 -11.17
CA LEU A 163 21.48 10.79 -11.22
C LEU A 163 20.10 10.90 -11.91
N VAL A 164 19.96 11.83 -12.86
CA VAL A 164 18.76 12.11 -13.62
C VAL A 164 19.09 11.96 -15.10
N VAL A 165 18.41 11.03 -15.77
CA VAL A 165 18.65 10.72 -17.18
C VAL A 165 17.36 10.75 -17.99
N ASP A 166 17.45 11.19 -19.24
CA ASP A 166 16.43 10.92 -20.25
C ASP A 166 16.76 9.64 -21.02
N ALA A 167 15.83 9.18 -21.84
CA ALA A 167 16.04 7.97 -22.64
C ALA A 167 17.09 8.11 -23.75
N GLU A 168 17.45 9.33 -24.14
CA GLU A 168 18.47 9.57 -25.17
C GLU A 168 19.87 9.43 -24.55
N THR A 169 20.07 10.03 -23.39
CA THR A 169 21.29 9.97 -22.57
C THR A 169 21.51 8.56 -22.05
N ALA A 170 20.48 7.91 -21.51
CA ALA A 170 20.56 6.51 -21.09
C ALA A 170 20.87 5.57 -22.28
N GLY A 171 20.35 5.87 -23.48
CA GLY A 171 20.66 5.14 -24.70
C GLY A 171 22.13 5.27 -25.10
N ARG A 172 22.67 6.49 -25.09
CA ARG A 172 24.10 6.75 -25.34
C ARG A 172 25.00 6.03 -24.33
N MET A 173 24.71 6.18 -23.04
CA MET A 173 25.48 5.55 -21.96
C MET A 173 25.47 4.02 -22.06
N LEU A 174 24.32 3.40 -22.36
CA LEU A 174 24.22 1.94 -22.46
C LEU A 174 24.60 1.37 -23.84
N GLY A 175 24.88 2.22 -24.84
CA GLY A 175 25.15 1.79 -26.22
C GLY A 175 23.92 1.17 -26.92
N VAL A 176 22.71 1.58 -26.55
CA VAL A 176 21.44 1.04 -27.09
C VAL A 176 20.58 2.14 -27.71
N THR A 177 19.63 1.75 -28.56
CA THR A 177 18.72 2.73 -29.19
C THR A 177 17.82 3.43 -28.16
N PRO A 178 17.36 4.68 -28.41
CA PRO A 178 16.47 5.40 -27.50
C PRO A 178 15.13 4.70 -27.22
N ARG A 179 14.68 3.80 -28.11
CA ARG A 179 13.47 2.99 -27.90
C ARG A 179 13.72 1.88 -26.87
N THR A 180 14.87 1.20 -26.97
CA THR A 180 15.29 0.18 -26.01
C THR A 180 15.57 0.82 -24.65
N ALA A 181 16.24 1.97 -24.62
CA ALA A 181 16.49 2.73 -23.39
C ALA A 181 15.18 3.14 -22.68
N ARG A 182 14.16 3.61 -23.42
CA ARG A 182 12.82 3.88 -22.83
C ARG A 182 12.21 2.64 -22.20
N ARG A 183 12.33 1.48 -22.85
CA ARG A 183 11.81 0.21 -22.31
C ARG A 183 12.53 -0.17 -21.02
N LEU A 184 13.86 -0.07 -20.99
CA LEU A 184 14.67 -0.35 -19.81
C LEU A 184 14.36 0.61 -18.65
N LEU A 185 14.28 1.91 -18.91
CA LEU A 185 13.90 2.91 -17.90
C LEU A 185 12.50 2.67 -17.33
N ARG A 186 11.53 2.25 -18.16
CA ARG A 186 10.20 1.88 -17.69
C ARG A 186 10.24 0.64 -16.79
N THR A 187 11.01 -0.38 -17.17
CA THR A 187 11.25 -1.56 -16.33
C THR A 187 11.89 -1.18 -14.99
N LEU A 188 12.84 -0.25 -14.98
CA LEU A 188 13.42 0.28 -13.73
C LEU A 188 12.38 0.99 -12.86
N VAL A 189 11.44 1.73 -13.44
CA VAL A 189 10.33 2.35 -12.69
C VAL A 189 9.37 1.31 -12.13
N GLU A 190 8.99 0.31 -12.92
CA GLU A 190 8.14 -0.82 -12.50
C GLU A 190 8.79 -1.62 -11.36
N GLU A 191 10.13 -1.74 -11.36
CA GLU A 191 10.92 -2.39 -10.31
C GLU A 191 11.23 -1.46 -9.11
N GLY A 192 10.83 -0.18 -9.18
CA GLY A 192 11.07 0.82 -8.14
C GLY A 192 12.54 1.23 -8.00
N LEU A 193 13.35 1.01 -9.03
CA LEU A 193 14.77 1.36 -9.15
C LEU A 193 15.00 2.73 -9.80
N ALA A 194 13.98 3.30 -10.43
CA ALA A 194 13.97 4.66 -10.97
C ALA A 194 12.63 5.35 -10.71
N TRP A 195 12.61 6.68 -10.73
CA TRP A 195 11.42 7.50 -10.56
C TRP A 195 11.21 8.44 -11.77
N PRO A 196 10.04 8.43 -12.43
CA PRO A 196 9.77 9.37 -13.51
C PRO A 196 9.54 10.77 -12.92
N LEU A 197 10.35 11.74 -13.32
CA LEU A 197 10.18 13.14 -12.91
C LEU A 197 9.04 13.78 -13.71
N PRO A 198 8.29 14.74 -13.13
CA PRO A 198 7.32 15.53 -13.86
C PRO A 198 8.01 16.20 -15.07
N PRO A 199 7.38 16.22 -16.26
CA PRO A 199 7.98 16.85 -17.42
C PRO A 199 8.23 18.33 -17.11
N ASN A 200 9.49 18.76 -17.18
CA ASN A 200 9.84 20.17 -17.07
C ASN A 200 9.18 20.91 -18.24
N ARG A 201 8.29 21.85 -17.94
CA ARG A 201 7.71 22.78 -18.91
C ARG A 201 8.76 23.81 -19.33
N THR A 202 9.81 23.39 -20.01
CA THR A 202 10.62 24.33 -20.78
C THR A 202 9.94 24.51 -22.13
N LEU A 203 9.65 25.76 -22.46
CA LEU A 203 9.03 26.24 -23.70
C LEU A 203 10.00 26.10 -24.88
N GLN A 204 10.48 24.89 -25.17
CA GLN A 204 11.23 24.60 -26.39
C GLN A 204 10.39 23.73 -27.32
N PRO A 205 10.37 24.03 -28.63
CA PRO A 205 9.60 23.28 -29.61
C PRO A 205 10.24 21.90 -29.79
N GLY A 206 9.67 20.90 -29.11
CA GLY A 206 10.11 19.51 -29.19
C GLY A 206 9.27 18.60 -28.31
N ARG A 207 9.17 17.32 -28.68
CA ARG A 207 8.45 16.29 -27.91
C ARG A 207 8.95 16.30 -26.46
N PRO A 208 8.07 16.39 -25.44
CA PRO A 208 8.49 16.52 -24.05
C PRO A 208 9.43 15.38 -23.64
N ARG A 209 10.63 15.74 -23.19
CA ARG A 209 11.65 14.79 -22.74
C ARG A 209 11.29 14.30 -21.33
N GLN A 210 10.88 13.03 -21.23
CA GLN A 210 10.62 12.39 -19.94
C GLN A 210 11.95 12.09 -19.24
N LEU A 211 12.15 12.71 -18.07
CA LEU A 211 13.32 12.49 -17.22
C LEU A 211 13.03 11.42 -16.18
N TYR A 212 14.05 10.66 -15.82
CA TYR A 212 14.02 9.60 -14.82
C TYR A 212 15.15 9.81 -13.81
N ARG A 213 14.80 9.85 -12.52
CA ARG A 213 15.78 9.86 -11.43
C ARG A 213 16.11 8.43 -11.04
N LEU A 214 17.38 8.05 -11.09
CA LEU A 214 17.86 6.74 -10.66
C LEU A 214 17.99 6.69 -9.14
N ILE A 215 17.60 5.55 -8.54
CA ILE A 215 17.63 5.34 -7.09
C ILE A 215 18.79 4.39 -6.76
N VAL A 216 20.01 4.91 -6.78
CA VAL A 216 21.24 4.12 -6.56
C VAL A 216 21.41 3.64 -5.12
N GLU A 217 20.73 4.27 -4.15
CA GLU A 217 20.70 3.84 -2.74
C GLU A 217 20.16 2.41 -2.55
N LYS A 218 19.40 1.90 -3.52
CA LYS A 218 18.89 0.52 -3.54
C LYS A 218 19.91 -0.51 -4.03
N LEU A 219 21.05 -0.09 -4.58
CA LEU A 219 22.19 -0.96 -4.88
C LEU A 219 23.07 -1.20 -3.64
N ASP A 220 23.18 -0.23 -2.73
CA ASP A 220 24.09 -0.31 -1.58
C ASP A 220 23.56 -1.17 -0.42
N ARG A 221 22.23 -1.26 -0.24
CA ARG A 221 21.63 -2.05 0.85
C ARG A 221 21.97 -3.55 0.79
N ASP A 222 22.20 -4.13 -0.39
CA ASP A 222 22.53 -5.56 -0.52
C ASP A 222 24.03 -5.86 -0.38
N ARG A 223 24.93 -4.86 -0.50
CA ARG A 223 26.34 -5.08 -0.15
C ARG A 223 26.54 -5.27 1.36
N ALA A 224 25.61 -4.75 2.16
CA ALA A 224 25.59 -4.92 3.61
C ALA A 224 24.94 -6.23 4.07
N ASP A 225 23.93 -6.73 3.33
CA ASP A 225 23.25 -8.00 3.66
C ASP A 225 24.01 -9.26 3.21
N ASN A 226 25.09 -9.11 2.43
CA ASN A 226 25.92 -10.22 1.93
C ASN A 226 27.35 -10.19 2.47
N ARG A 227 27.57 -9.58 3.64
CA ARG A 227 28.87 -9.54 4.34
C ARG A 227 28.77 -10.08 5.76
#